data_AF-A0A8T7HIA6-F1
#
_entry.id   AF-A0A8T7HIA6-F1
#
_cell.length_a   1.000
_cell.length_b   1.000
_cell.length_c   1.000
_cell.angle_alpha   90.00
_cell.angle_beta   90.00
_cell.angle_gamma   90.00
#
_symmetry.space_group_name_H-M   'P 1'
#
loop_
_entity.id
_entity.type
_entity.pdbx_description
1 polymer ?
#
loop_
_entity_poly.entity_id
_entity_poly.type
_entity_poly.pdbx_seq_one_letter_code
_entity_poly.pdbx_strand_id
1 'polypeptide(L)'
;MTSSPLFEWLVMYHLEKNLSPRSEYLSHGDMPFAPEGEEVEGSFGCLIIENGDTLAERLREERIILDRRHPQFKPANDYDEFQDYLVKNGKKDGAFIYDSLNQRVARVNRLSNNTPQMDEVRGYQTNLIPNDFIFDGRTQTLIERDIDDHVGTKTDLAIVIPEAYTTDDSHVQAYQIKRTAYGNLGLGKVTHFAKGGLQREFFFDYIPTGDNKSELMGVYRTYHQEDGKVQLLAERKVPLSYISKESLEQIFAEEILRDAA
;
A
#
# COMPACT_ATOMS: atom_id res chain seq x y z
N MET A 1 -9.20 1.92 -18.97
CA MET A 1 -9.68 2.52 -17.72
C MET A 1 -8.61 3.47 -17.24
N THR A 2 -8.95 4.69 -16.81
CA THR A 2 -7.97 5.58 -16.17
C THR A 2 -7.56 4.97 -14.83
N SER A 3 -6.25 4.81 -14.58
CA SER A 3 -5.73 4.36 -13.29
C SER A 3 -6.27 5.26 -12.17
N SER A 4 -6.68 4.67 -11.06
CA SER A 4 -7.05 5.42 -9.86
C SER A 4 -5.86 6.25 -9.37
N PRO A 5 -6.04 7.50 -8.93
CA PRO A 5 -4.95 8.34 -8.41
C PRO A 5 -4.57 8.00 -6.95
N LEU A 6 -5.22 7.01 -6.34
CA LEU A 6 -5.07 6.71 -4.91
C LEU A 6 -3.64 6.31 -4.52
N PHE A 7 -2.95 5.55 -5.37
CA PHE A 7 -1.58 5.14 -5.06
C PHE A 7 -0.66 6.34 -4.97
N GLU A 8 -0.77 7.25 -5.93
CA GLU A 8 -0.03 8.50 -6.04
C GLU A 8 -0.32 9.40 -4.85
N TRP A 9 -1.60 9.54 -4.48
CA TRP A 9 -2.00 10.30 -3.29
C TRP A 9 -1.42 9.71 -2.01
N LEU A 10 -1.36 8.38 -1.89
CA LEU A 10 -0.76 7.74 -0.72
C LEU A 10 0.77 7.87 -0.69
N VAL A 11 1.45 7.87 -1.83
CA VAL A 11 2.89 8.18 -1.91
C VAL A 11 3.15 9.60 -1.45
N MET A 12 2.38 10.58 -1.94
CA MET A 12 2.49 11.98 -1.49
C MET A 12 2.21 12.10 0.01
N TYR A 13 1.13 11.49 0.49
CA TYR A 13 0.79 11.47 1.91
C TYR A 13 1.91 10.85 2.77
N HIS A 14 2.51 9.75 2.31
CA HIS A 14 3.62 9.10 2.98
C HIS A 14 4.86 10.01 3.03
N LEU A 15 5.17 10.71 1.95
CA LEU A 15 6.26 11.69 1.90
C LEU A 15 6.02 12.86 2.88
N GLU A 16 4.82 13.44 2.88
CA GLU A 16 4.51 14.59 3.71
C GLU A 16 4.41 14.26 5.21
N LYS A 17 3.76 13.14 5.55
CA LYS A 17 3.42 12.83 6.95
C LYS A 17 4.41 11.88 7.61
N ASN A 18 5.13 11.08 6.84
CA ASN A 18 6.10 10.12 7.39
C ASN A 18 7.55 10.52 7.11
N LEU A 19 7.90 10.94 5.90
CA LEU A 19 9.29 11.29 5.63
C LEU A 19 9.63 12.71 6.10
N SER A 20 8.86 13.72 5.69
CA SER A 20 9.19 15.14 5.88
C SER A 20 9.41 15.54 7.35
N PRO A 21 8.61 15.07 8.33
CA PRO A 21 8.83 15.40 9.75
C PRO A 21 10.12 14.81 10.33
N ARG A 22 10.79 13.92 9.57
CA ARG A 22 12.02 13.23 9.98
C ARG A 22 13.25 13.73 9.21
N SER A 23 13.09 14.73 8.34
CA SER A 23 14.13 15.22 7.43
C SER A 23 15.40 15.71 8.14
N GLU A 24 15.29 16.25 9.35
CA GLU A 24 16.43 16.69 10.15
C GLU A 24 17.37 15.53 10.51
N TYR A 25 16.83 14.34 10.84
CA TYR A 25 17.62 13.15 11.19
C TYR A 25 18.33 12.54 9.98
N LEU A 26 17.73 12.66 8.79
CA LEU A 26 18.30 12.17 7.53
C LEU A 26 19.58 12.92 7.16
N SER A 27 19.65 14.22 7.50
CA SER A 27 20.79 15.08 7.18
C SER A 27 22.06 14.77 7.99
N HIS A 28 21.90 14.08 9.13
CA HIS A 28 22.99 13.75 10.04
C HIS A 28 23.52 12.32 9.87
N GLY A 29 22.95 11.53 8.95
CA GLY A 29 23.30 10.12 8.77
C GLY A 29 22.94 9.24 9.98
N ASP A 30 22.07 9.76 10.86
CA ASP A 30 21.69 9.09 12.09
C ASP A 30 20.60 8.04 11.82
N MET A 31 21.03 6.78 11.84
CA MET A 31 20.34 5.50 12.07
C MET A 31 18.99 5.18 11.39
N PRO A 32 18.72 3.90 11.06
CA PRO A 32 17.38 3.46 10.69
C PRO A 32 16.37 3.83 11.78
N PHE A 33 15.18 4.32 11.38
CA PHE A 33 14.16 4.78 12.35
C PHE A 33 13.62 3.64 13.23
N ALA A 34 13.52 2.44 12.66
CA ALA A 34 13.23 1.21 13.38
C ALA A 34 13.87 0.03 12.63
N PRO A 35 14.24 -1.06 13.34
CA PRO A 35 14.60 -2.32 12.71
C PRO A 35 13.50 -2.81 11.77
N GLU A 36 13.89 -3.43 10.65
CA GLU A 36 12.94 -3.97 9.69
C GLU A 36 11.98 -4.98 10.35
N GLY A 37 10.70 -4.89 9.99
CA GLY A 37 9.63 -5.68 10.59
C GLY A 37 9.04 -5.09 11.88
N GLU A 38 9.67 -4.08 12.50
CA GLU A 38 9.12 -3.40 13.67
C GLU A 38 8.21 -2.23 13.32
N GLU A 39 7.22 -1.91 14.16
CA GLU A 39 6.39 -0.71 13.96
C GLU A 39 7.21 0.58 14.14
N VAL A 40 7.11 1.49 13.18
CA VAL A 40 7.71 2.83 13.25
C VAL A 40 6.83 3.74 14.09
N GLU A 41 7.36 4.18 15.23
CA GLU A 41 6.66 5.12 16.11
C GLU A 41 6.41 6.47 15.41
N GLY A 42 5.21 7.03 15.64
CA GLY A 42 4.78 8.28 15.00
C GLY A 42 4.57 8.17 13.48
N SER A 43 4.63 6.97 12.88
CA SER A 43 4.30 6.79 11.47
C SER A 43 2.79 6.63 11.27
N PHE A 44 2.26 7.38 10.31
CA PHE A 44 0.90 7.29 9.82
C PHE A 44 0.79 6.10 8.85
N GLY A 45 -0.13 5.20 9.15
CA GLY A 45 -0.52 4.13 8.25
C GLY A 45 -2.03 4.01 8.11
N CYS A 46 -2.46 3.44 7.00
CA CYS A 46 -3.86 3.25 6.67
C CYS A 46 -4.02 2.03 5.76
N LEU A 47 -5.22 1.48 5.75
CA LEU A 47 -5.70 0.51 4.77
C LEU A 47 -6.90 1.13 4.08
N ILE A 48 -6.90 1.16 2.74
CA ILE A 48 -7.98 1.66 1.91
C ILE A 48 -8.40 0.54 0.98
N ILE A 49 -9.67 0.17 0.99
CA ILE A 49 -10.24 -0.74 0.00
C ILE A 49 -11.02 0.10 -1.01
N GLU A 50 -10.64 0.02 -2.27
CA GLU A 50 -11.27 0.73 -3.37
C GLU A 50 -12.20 -0.19 -4.16
N ASN A 51 -13.33 0.38 -4.57
CA ASN A 51 -14.20 -0.16 -5.59
C ASN A 51 -15.05 0.97 -6.18
N GLY A 52 -15.68 0.73 -7.34
CA GLY A 52 -16.52 1.71 -8.01
C GLY A 52 -17.64 2.27 -7.13
N ASP A 53 -18.51 1.44 -6.55
CA ASP A 53 -19.69 1.92 -5.82
C ASP A 53 -20.36 0.85 -4.91
N THR A 54 -20.38 -0.41 -5.32
CA THR A 54 -21.14 -1.49 -4.65
C THR A 54 -20.44 -2.14 -3.45
N LEU A 55 -19.12 -1.95 -3.31
CA LEU A 55 -18.34 -2.72 -2.33
C LEU A 55 -18.78 -2.50 -0.88
N ALA A 56 -19.10 -1.27 -0.48
CA ALA A 56 -19.44 -1.01 0.92
C ALA A 56 -20.72 -1.75 1.35
N GLU A 57 -21.68 -1.89 0.45
CA GLU A 57 -22.92 -2.64 0.70
C GLU A 57 -22.63 -4.14 0.70
N ARG A 58 -21.92 -4.64 -0.33
CA ARG A 58 -21.52 -6.06 -0.41
C ARG A 58 -20.73 -6.51 0.81
N LEU A 59 -19.71 -5.75 1.22
CA LEU A 59 -18.91 -6.07 2.41
C LEU A 59 -19.74 -6.03 3.70
N ARG A 60 -20.84 -5.28 3.76
CA ARG A 60 -21.75 -5.32 4.92
C ARG A 60 -22.65 -6.56 4.88
N GLU A 61 -23.23 -6.87 3.73
CA GLU A 61 -24.09 -8.04 3.54
C GLU A 61 -23.35 -9.33 3.87
N GLU A 62 -22.09 -9.42 3.46
CA GLU A 62 -21.18 -10.52 3.77
C GLU A 62 -20.55 -10.45 5.17
N ARG A 63 -20.96 -9.47 5.99
CA ARG A 63 -20.49 -9.26 7.37
C ARG A 63 -18.97 -9.07 7.49
N ILE A 64 -18.34 -8.53 6.45
CA ILE A 64 -16.96 -8.05 6.52
C ILE A 64 -16.89 -6.72 7.26
N ILE A 65 -17.76 -5.76 6.93
CA ILE A 65 -17.87 -4.53 7.72
C ILE A 65 -18.69 -4.84 8.97
N LEU A 66 -18.03 -4.83 10.12
CA LEU A 66 -18.65 -5.14 11.42
C LEU A 66 -19.26 -3.92 12.12
N ASP A 67 -19.22 -2.76 11.46
CA ASP A 67 -19.76 -1.51 11.97
C ASP A 67 -21.29 -1.54 12.03
N ARG A 68 -21.84 -1.23 13.21
CA ARG A 68 -23.30 -1.12 13.41
C ARG A 68 -23.95 -0.05 12.54
N ARG A 69 -23.21 1.03 12.23
CA ARG A 69 -23.69 2.16 11.42
C ARG A 69 -23.16 2.05 9.99
N HIS A 70 -23.94 2.53 9.03
CA HIS A 70 -23.49 2.62 7.64
C HIS A 70 -22.28 3.55 7.51
N PRO A 71 -21.30 3.23 6.64
CA PRO A 71 -20.20 4.12 6.33
C PRO A 71 -20.73 5.48 5.87
N GLN A 72 -20.20 6.56 6.44
CA GLN A 72 -20.58 7.92 6.07
C GLN A 72 -19.57 8.45 5.07
N PHE A 73 -19.94 8.42 3.79
CA PHE A 73 -19.08 8.91 2.72
C PHE A 73 -18.98 10.44 2.72
N LYS A 74 -17.77 10.93 2.43
CA LYS A 74 -17.45 12.33 2.19
C LYS A 74 -16.71 12.47 0.86
N PRO A 75 -16.88 13.60 0.15
CA PRO A 75 -16.11 13.87 -1.06
C PRO A 75 -14.60 13.79 -0.80
N ALA A 76 -13.89 13.27 -1.79
CA ALA A 76 -12.43 13.21 -1.87
C ALA A 76 -12.06 13.30 -3.35
N ASN A 77 -12.42 14.44 -3.97
CA ASN A 77 -12.29 14.66 -5.41
C ASN A 77 -10.83 14.88 -5.83
N ASP A 78 -10.01 15.33 -4.89
CA ASP A 78 -8.59 15.60 -5.10
C ASP A 78 -7.76 15.19 -3.88
N TYR A 79 -6.44 15.35 -4.03
CA TYR A 79 -5.48 15.04 -2.98
C TYR A 79 -5.71 15.82 -1.70
N ASP A 80 -6.09 17.10 -1.78
CA ASP A 80 -6.23 17.97 -0.62
C ASP A 80 -7.43 17.55 0.24
N GLU A 81 -8.58 17.30 -0.39
CA GLU A 81 -9.75 16.75 0.28
C GLU A 81 -9.48 15.37 0.88
N PHE A 82 -8.76 14.51 0.14
CA PHE A 82 -8.39 13.18 0.57
C PHE A 82 -7.47 13.19 1.79
N GLN A 83 -6.37 13.97 1.75
CA GLN A 83 -5.45 14.06 2.88
C GLN A 83 -6.13 14.64 4.12
N ASP A 84 -6.98 15.66 3.94
CA ASP A 84 -7.72 16.28 5.04
C ASP A 84 -8.63 15.27 5.72
N TYR A 85 -9.29 14.43 4.92
CA TYR A 85 -10.14 13.38 5.44
C TYR A 85 -9.33 12.35 6.22
N LEU A 86 -8.19 11.89 5.68
CA LEU A 86 -7.31 10.93 6.35
C LEU A 86 -6.75 11.49 7.67
N VAL A 87 -6.33 12.76 7.71
CA VAL A 87 -5.82 13.38 8.94
C VAL A 87 -6.91 13.47 10.01
N LYS A 88 -8.13 13.89 9.64
CA LYS A 88 -9.25 14.06 10.57
C LYS A 88 -9.78 12.72 11.10
N ASN A 89 -9.68 11.66 10.31
CA ASN A 89 -10.28 10.36 10.61
C ASN A 89 -9.26 9.25 10.89
N GLY A 90 -7.97 9.54 10.72
CA GLY A 90 -6.85 8.64 10.96
C GLY A 90 -6.80 8.25 12.42
N LYS A 91 -7.12 6.99 12.70
CA LYS A 91 -6.96 6.38 14.02
C LYS A 91 -6.10 5.13 13.87
N LYS A 92 -5.48 4.69 14.97
CA LYS A 92 -4.66 3.46 14.98
C LYS A 92 -5.41 2.26 14.40
N ASP A 93 -6.71 2.19 14.64
CA ASP A 93 -7.59 1.11 14.17
C ASP A 93 -8.61 1.57 13.12
N GLY A 94 -8.95 0.62 12.25
CA GLY A 94 -9.89 0.80 11.15
C GLY A 94 -9.25 0.77 9.78
N ALA A 95 -10.11 0.94 8.79
CA ALA A 95 -9.80 1.02 7.37
C ALA A 95 -10.68 2.09 6.71
N PHE A 96 -10.41 2.37 5.46
CA PHE A 96 -11.20 3.27 4.64
C PHE A 96 -11.77 2.50 3.45
N ILE A 97 -12.95 2.91 3.01
CA ILE A 97 -13.54 2.47 1.75
C ILE A 97 -13.53 3.68 0.82
N TYR A 98 -12.96 3.52 -0.37
CA TYR A 98 -12.97 4.53 -1.41
C TYR A 98 -13.91 4.08 -2.54
N ASP A 99 -14.88 4.93 -2.83
CA ASP A 99 -15.80 4.81 -3.96
C ASP A 99 -15.21 5.67 -5.08
N SER A 100 -14.59 4.99 -6.05
CA SER A 100 -13.83 5.66 -7.10
C SER A 100 -14.71 6.23 -8.21
N LEU A 101 -15.94 5.70 -8.38
CA LEU A 101 -16.89 6.22 -9.35
C LEU A 101 -17.45 7.58 -8.92
N ASN A 102 -17.71 7.75 -7.63
CA ASN A 102 -18.28 8.98 -7.05
C ASN A 102 -17.25 9.81 -6.27
N GLN A 103 -15.97 9.43 -6.32
CA GLN A 103 -14.84 10.13 -5.69
C GLN A 103 -15.09 10.49 -4.22
N ARG A 104 -15.44 9.48 -3.43
CA ARG A 104 -15.82 9.67 -2.02
C ARG A 104 -15.22 8.60 -1.14
N VAL A 105 -14.89 8.98 0.08
CA VAL A 105 -14.24 8.11 1.07
C VAL A 105 -15.08 8.00 2.33
N ALA A 106 -15.11 6.81 2.93
CA ALA A 106 -15.71 6.59 4.23
C ALA A 106 -14.74 5.82 5.14
N ARG A 107 -14.82 6.08 6.45
CA ARG A 107 -14.07 5.29 7.45
C ARG A 107 -14.94 4.12 7.92
N VAL A 108 -14.30 2.96 8.05
CA VAL A 108 -14.85 1.76 8.69
C VAL A 108 -14.00 1.46 9.93
N ASN A 109 -14.64 1.24 11.07
CA ASN A 109 -13.93 0.98 12.32
C ASN A 109 -13.36 -0.43 12.38
N ARG A 110 -14.07 -1.42 11.83
CA ARG A 110 -13.64 -2.80 11.88
C ARG A 110 -14.02 -3.58 10.61
N LEU A 111 -13.00 -4.22 10.04
CA LEU A 111 -13.17 -5.27 9.04
C LEU A 111 -13.00 -6.64 9.73
N SER A 112 -13.84 -7.58 9.33
CA SER A 112 -13.67 -9.00 9.61
C SER A 112 -12.43 -9.51 8.88
N ASN A 113 -11.76 -10.48 9.47
CA ASN A 113 -10.61 -11.17 8.87
C ASN A 113 -10.85 -12.68 8.75
N ASN A 114 -12.08 -13.14 8.87
CA ASN A 114 -12.38 -14.56 9.00
C ASN A 114 -13.66 -14.94 8.25
N THR A 115 -13.56 -14.97 6.92
CA THR A 115 -14.59 -15.54 6.04
C THR A 115 -14.04 -16.70 5.23
N PRO A 116 -14.87 -17.66 4.82
CA PRO A 116 -14.43 -18.81 4.04
C PRO A 116 -13.65 -18.44 2.78
N GLN A 117 -14.05 -17.37 2.08
CA GLN A 117 -13.38 -16.89 0.88
C GLN A 117 -11.99 -16.33 1.19
N MET A 118 -11.83 -15.59 2.29
CA MET A 118 -10.49 -15.12 2.72
C MET A 118 -9.60 -16.27 3.16
N ASP A 119 -10.17 -17.29 3.82
CA ASP A 119 -9.42 -18.46 4.28
C ASP A 119 -8.89 -19.30 3.10
N GLU A 120 -9.66 -19.40 2.00
CA GLU A 120 -9.20 -20.01 0.75
C GLU A 120 -8.00 -19.25 0.17
N VAL A 121 -8.07 -17.91 0.11
CA VAL A 121 -6.96 -17.07 -0.38
C VAL A 121 -5.71 -17.22 0.47
N ARG A 122 -5.85 -17.32 1.80
CA ARG A 122 -4.71 -17.53 2.71
C ARG A 122 -3.92 -18.79 2.40
N GLY A 123 -4.57 -19.84 1.89
CA GLY A 123 -3.91 -21.07 1.46
C GLY A 123 -2.89 -20.89 0.33
N TYR A 124 -2.90 -19.76 -0.38
CA TYR A 124 -1.93 -19.46 -1.43
C TYR A 124 -1.39 -18.01 -1.37
N GLN A 125 -1.53 -17.34 -0.23
CA GLN A 125 -1.12 -15.94 -0.03
C GLN A 125 0.36 -15.68 -0.33
N THR A 126 1.23 -16.68 -0.13
CA THR A 126 2.66 -16.60 -0.45
C THR A 126 2.94 -16.41 -1.95
N ASN A 127 1.97 -16.72 -2.81
CA ASN A 127 2.07 -16.48 -4.25
C ASN A 127 1.63 -15.07 -4.65
N LEU A 128 0.96 -14.33 -3.76
CA LEU A 128 0.38 -13.01 -4.01
C LEU A 128 1.33 -11.85 -3.63
N ILE A 129 2.53 -12.16 -3.15
CA ILE A 129 3.57 -11.20 -2.79
C ILE A 129 4.95 -11.73 -3.20
N PRO A 130 5.92 -10.85 -3.53
CA PRO A 130 7.29 -11.25 -3.84
C PRO A 130 8.05 -11.70 -2.58
N ASN A 131 9.16 -12.43 -2.78
CA ASN A 131 9.97 -12.98 -1.68
C ASN A 131 10.54 -11.92 -0.73
N ASP A 132 10.83 -10.75 -1.26
CA ASP A 132 11.38 -9.60 -0.54
C ASP A 132 10.30 -8.69 0.07
N PHE A 133 9.02 -9.09 0.04
CA PHE A 133 7.93 -8.23 0.52
C PHE A 133 8.01 -7.93 2.02
N ILE A 134 8.46 -8.89 2.82
CA ILE A 134 8.55 -8.77 4.28
C ILE A 134 9.89 -8.16 4.69
N PHE A 135 10.97 -8.64 4.07
CA PHE A 135 12.34 -8.22 4.33
C PHE A 135 13.03 -7.89 3.00
N ASP A 136 13.54 -6.68 2.85
CA ASP A 136 14.19 -6.25 1.61
C ASP A 136 15.42 -7.12 1.27
N GLY A 137 15.62 -7.37 -0.02
CA GLY A 137 16.71 -8.21 -0.52
C GLY A 137 16.58 -9.71 -0.22
N ARG A 138 15.50 -10.18 0.42
CA ARG A 138 15.25 -11.61 0.63
C ARG A 138 15.00 -12.31 -0.71
N THR A 139 15.85 -13.29 -1.01
CA THR A 139 15.75 -14.11 -2.24
C THR A 139 15.05 -15.45 -2.03
N GLN A 140 14.96 -15.91 -0.79
CA GLN A 140 14.37 -17.20 -0.44
C GLN A 140 12.85 -17.18 -0.56
N THR A 141 12.28 -18.25 -1.11
CA THR A 141 10.83 -18.46 -1.21
C THR A 141 10.14 -18.25 0.14
N LEU A 142 9.03 -17.51 0.12
CA LEU A 142 8.16 -17.37 1.28
C LEU A 142 7.43 -18.67 1.59
N ILE A 143 7.37 -19.00 2.88
CA ILE A 143 6.56 -20.08 3.42
C ILE A 143 5.43 -19.50 4.28
N GLU A 144 4.40 -20.30 4.56
CA GLU A 144 3.24 -19.87 5.37
C GLU A 144 3.65 -19.28 6.72
N ARG A 145 4.67 -19.86 7.35
CA ARG A 145 5.20 -19.35 8.62
C ARG A 145 5.72 -17.91 8.52
N ASP A 146 6.31 -17.51 7.39
CA ASP A 146 6.76 -16.13 7.22
C ASP A 146 5.58 -15.16 7.23
N ILE A 147 4.44 -15.59 6.68
CA ILE A 147 3.20 -14.83 6.68
C ILE A 147 2.68 -14.72 8.12
N ASP A 148 2.54 -15.85 8.81
CA ASP A 148 2.00 -15.89 10.16
C ASP A 148 2.82 -15.07 11.16
N ASP A 149 4.15 -15.13 11.06
CA ASP A 149 5.08 -14.49 12.00
C ASP A 149 5.22 -12.97 11.73
N HIS A 150 5.00 -12.49 10.49
CA HIS A 150 5.36 -11.12 10.11
C HIS A 150 4.27 -10.30 9.38
N VAL A 151 3.20 -10.91 8.88
CA VAL A 151 2.12 -10.20 8.18
C VAL A 151 1.01 -9.85 9.16
N GLY A 152 1.01 -8.61 9.63
CA GLY A 152 -0.07 -8.09 10.49
C GLY A 152 -1.43 -8.03 9.77
N THR A 153 -2.52 -8.03 10.55
CA THR A 153 -3.91 -8.15 10.06
C THR A 153 -4.28 -7.17 8.94
N LYS A 154 -3.80 -5.92 8.96
CA LYS A 154 -4.12 -4.96 7.90
C LYS A 154 -3.47 -5.32 6.56
N THR A 155 -2.25 -5.83 6.62
CA THR A 155 -1.50 -6.25 5.43
C THR A 155 -2.11 -7.54 4.88
N ASP A 156 -2.48 -8.47 5.76
CA ASP A 156 -3.25 -9.67 5.38
C ASP A 156 -4.54 -9.28 4.65
N LEU A 157 -5.35 -8.39 5.23
CA LEU A 157 -6.57 -7.87 4.60
C LEU A 157 -6.32 -7.16 3.26
N ALA A 158 -5.22 -6.42 3.13
CA ALA A 158 -4.84 -5.77 1.88
C ALA A 158 -4.56 -6.79 0.77
N ILE A 159 -4.01 -7.96 1.11
CA ILE A 159 -3.72 -9.03 0.16
C ILE A 159 -5.00 -9.82 -0.16
N VAL A 160 -5.76 -10.24 0.87
CA VAL A 160 -6.84 -11.21 0.68
C VAL A 160 -8.13 -10.59 0.13
N ILE A 161 -8.43 -9.32 0.46
CA ILE A 161 -9.70 -8.70 0.04
C ILE A 161 -9.77 -8.56 -1.50
N PRO A 162 -8.75 -7.99 -2.19
CA PRO A 162 -8.79 -7.87 -3.64
C PRO A 162 -8.98 -9.22 -4.35
N GLU A 163 -8.30 -10.27 -3.88
CA GLU A 163 -8.38 -11.60 -4.48
C GLU A 163 -9.75 -12.25 -4.24
N ALA A 164 -10.23 -12.26 -2.99
CA ALA A 164 -11.48 -12.91 -2.61
C ALA A 164 -12.72 -12.23 -3.20
N TYR A 165 -12.64 -10.91 -3.47
CA TYR A 165 -13.82 -10.10 -3.78
C TYR A 165 -13.81 -9.48 -5.19
N THR A 166 -12.76 -9.71 -5.98
CA THR A 166 -12.77 -9.30 -7.39
C THR A 166 -13.49 -10.33 -8.25
N THR A 167 -14.59 -9.88 -8.85
CA THR A 167 -15.42 -10.64 -9.79
C THR A 167 -15.33 -10.01 -11.19
N ASP A 168 -15.93 -10.66 -12.20
CA ASP A 168 -15.94 -10.13 -13.57
C ASP A 168 -16.58 -8.73 -13.66
N ASP A 169 -17.60 -8.47 -12.84
CA ASP A 169 -18.33 -7.18 -12.80
C ASP A 169 -17.83 -6.21 -11.72
N SER A 170 -16.80 -6.57 -10.92
CA SER A 170 -16.39 -5.76 -9.79
C SER A 170 -14.90 -5.93 -9.49
N HIS A 171 -14.14 -4.86 -9.74
CA HIS A 171 -12.71 -4.82 -9.45
C HIS A 171 -12.46 -4.21 -8.07
N VAL A 172 -11.92 -5.02 -7.16
CA VAL A 172 -11.57 -4.58 -5.81
C VAL A 172 -10.07 -4.39 -5.75
N GLN A 173 -9.66 -3.24 -5.24
CA GLN A 173 -8.25 -2.90 -5.02
C GLN A 173 -8.04 -2.58 -3.55
N ALA A 174 -6.83 -2.79 -3.06
CA ALA A 174 -6.45 -2.40 -1.72
C ALA A 174 -5.14 -1.62 -1.76
N TYR A 175 -5.14 -0.48 -1.07
CA TYR A 175 -3.98 0.37 -0.91
C TYR A 175 -3.63 0.48 0.55
N GLN A 176 -2.34 0.46 0.87
CA GLN A 176 -1.89 0.49 2.24
C GLN A 176 -0.68 1.39 2.39
N ILE A 177 -0.62 2.14 3.49
CA ILE A 177 0.65 2.63 4.03
C ILE A 177 0.97 1.76 5.24
N LYS A 178 1.98 0.89 5.11
CA LYS A 178 2.46 0.03 6.18
C LYS A 178 3.17 0.88 7.23
N ARG A 179 2.99 0.53 8.51
CA ARG A 179 3.72 1.16 9.64
C ARG A 179 4.95 0.37 10.03
N THR A 180 5.14 -0.83 9.51
CA THR A 180 6.32 -1.66 9.77
C THR A 180 7.47 -1.18 8.92
N ALA A 181 8.64 -0.98 9.53
CA ALA A 181 9.88 -0.62 8.85
C ALA A 181 10.22 -1.62 7.75
N TYR A 182 10.78 -1.10 6.65
CA TYR A 182 11.22 -1.82 5.47
C TYR A 182 12.49 -1.18 4.91
N GLY A 183 13.43 -2.01 4.42
CA GLY A 183 14.70 -1.54 3.86
C GLY A 183 15.60 -0.82 4.87
N ASN A 184 16.64 -0.14 4.39
CA ASN A 184 17.69 0.43 5.25
C ASN A 184 17.27 1.72 5.96
N LEU A 185 16.22 2.40 5.48
CA LEU A 185 15.74 3.62 6.11
C LEU A 185 14.94 3.34 7.38
N GLY A 186 14.29 2.18 7.46
CA GLY A 186 13.40 1.84 8.58
C GLY A 186 12.09 2.64 8.57
N LEU A 187 11.62 3.08 7.39
CA LEU A 187 10.25 3.56 7.22
C LEU A 187 9.38 2.49 6.58
N GLY A 188 8.07 2.63 6.71
CA GLY A 188 7.14 1.74 6.04
C GLY A 188 7.08 1.98 4.53
N LYS A 189 6.21 1.22 3.86
CA LYS A 189 6.00 1.29 2.42
C LYS A 189 4.55 1.51 2.06
N VAL A 190 4.33 2.10 0.89
CA VAL A 190 3.03 2.20 0.23
C VAL A 190 2.86 0.98 -0.68
N THR A 191 1.72 0.31 -0.62
CA THR A 191 1.45 -0.86 -1.48
C THR A 191 0.10 -0.73 -2.15
N HIS A 192 0.00 -1.30 -3.35
CA HIS A 192 -1.24 -1.49 -4.09
C HIS A 192 -1.39 -2.97 -4.45
N PHE A 193 -2.49 -3.57 -3.98
CA PHE A 193 -2.92 -4.92 -4.27
C PHE A 193 -4.18 -4.91 -5.13
N ALA A 194 -4.20 -5.79 -6.12
CA ALA A 194 -5.38 -6.10 -6.92
C ALA A 194 -5.57 -7.62 -6.97
N LYS A 195 -6.52 -8.09 -7.77
CA LYS A 195 -6.58 -9.52 -8.11
C LYS A 195 -5.25 -9.97 -8.73
N GLY A 196 -4.73 -11.11 -8.29
CA GLY A 196 -3.41 -11.63 -8.64
C GLY A 196 -2.28 -11.21 -7.69
N GLY A 197 -2.56 -10.34 -6.71
CA GLY A 197 -1.62 -9.96 -5.67
C GLY A 197 -1.05 -8.54 -5.79
N LEU A 198 0.17 -8.34 -5.28
CA LEU A 198 0.85 -7.04 -5.28
C LEU A 198 1.05 -6.56 -6.72
N GLN A 199 0.65 -5.32 -6.99
CA GLN A 199 0.81 -4.68 -8.30
C GLN A 199 1.93 -3.65 -8.27
N ARG A 200 1.99 -2.86 -7.20
CA ARG A 200 2.94 -1.76 -7.03
C ARG A 200 3.34 -1.59 -5.58
N GLU A 201 4.58 -1.18 -5.35
CA GLU A 201 4.99 -0.66 -4.05
C GLU A 201 5.93 0.53 -4.20
N PHE A 202 5.93 1.37 -3.16
CA PHE A 202 6.83 2.50 -3.03
C PHE A 202 7.39 2.54 -1.61
N PHE A 203 8.70 2.70 -1.48
CA PHE A 203 9.37 2.88 -0.20
C PHE A 203 10.57 3.80 -0.36
N PHE A 204 11.18 4.16 0.76
CA PHE A 204 12.37 5.00 0.76
C PHE A 204 13.58 4.18 1.19
N ASP A 205 14.71 4.37 0.52
CA ASP A 205 15.94 3.64 0.84
C ASP A 205 17.20 4.47 0.58
N TYR A 206 18.29 4.09 1.24
CA TYR A 206 19.62 4.66 1.01
C TYR A 206 20.35 3.87 -0.07
N ILE A 207 20.58 4.49 -1.22
CA ILE A 207 21.27 3.87 -2.35
C ILE A 207 22.73 4.32 -2.39
N PRO A 208 23.72 3.40 -2.40
CA PRO A 208 25.12 3.76 -2.53
C PRO A 208 25.40 4.47 -3.87
N THR A 209 26.01 5.65 -3.82
CA THR A 209 26.37 6.44 -5.01
C THR A 209 27.88 6.40 -5.34
N GLY A 210 28.66 5.61 -4.58
CA GLY A 210 30.12 5.61 -4.62
C GLY A 210 30.76 6.46 -3.51
N ASP A 211 32.08 6.37 -3.34
CA ASP A 211 32.87 7.12 -2.35
C ASP A 211 32.36 7.03 -0.89
N ASN A 212 31.79 5.88 -0.50
CA ASN A 212 31.13 5.68 0.80
C ASN A 212 29.99 6.67 1.08
N LYS A 213 29.36 7.20 0.02
CA LYS A 213 28.17 8.03 0.11
C LYS A 213 26.95 7.22 -0.26
N SER A 214 25.86 7.51 0.44
CA SER A 214 24.53 7.02 0.10
C SER A 214 23.62 8.21 -0.12
N GLU A 215 22.74 8.09 -1.11
CA GLU A 215 21.69 9.07 -1.38
C GLU A 215 20.33 8.48 -1.00
N LEU A 216 19.49 9.29 -0.38
CA LEU A 216 18.13 8.91 -0.08
C LEU A 216 17.27 8.98 -1.34
N MET A 217 16.68 7.86 -1.70
CA MET A 217 15.88 7.68 -2.91
C MET A 217 14.48 7.15 -2.56
N GLY A 218 13.50 7.50 -3.38
CA GLY A 218 12.26 6.72 -3.50
C GLY A 218 12.52 5.52 -4.40
N VAL A 219 12.21 4.32 -3.92
CA VAL A 219 12.23 3.08 -4.69
C VAL A 219 10.80 2.72 -5.03
N TYR A 220 10.52 2.63 -6.32
CA TYR A 220 9.21 2.26 -6.82
C TYR A 220 9.33 0.98 -7.64
N ARG A 221 8.47 0.02 -7.36
CA ARG A 221 8.48 -1.30 -7.99
C ARG A 221 7.09 -1.63 -8.54
N THR A 222 7.06 -2.21 -9.73
CA THR A 222 5.86 -2.80 -10.33
C THR A 222 6.02 -4.31 -10.45
N TYR A 223 4.89 -5.00 -10.43
CA TYR A 223 4.86 -6.46 -10.43
C TYR A 223 3.82 -6.98 -11.41
N HIS A 224 4.08 -8.18 -11.91
CA HIS A 224 3.14 -8.96 -12.71
C HIS A 224 3.00 -10.36 -12.13
N GLN A 225 1.94 -11.06 -12.54
CA GLN A 225 1.74 -12.46 -12.18
C GLN A 225 2.28 -13.36 -13.29
N GLU A 226 3.18 -14.28 -12.94
CA GLU A 226 3.78 -15.26 -13.85
C GLU A 226 3.84 -16.62 -13.15
N ASP A 227 3.33 -17.66 -13.82
CA ASP A 227 3.17 -19.01 -13.27
C ASP A 227 2.46 -19.06 -11.90
N GLY A 228 1.45 -18.19 -11.76
CA GLY A 228 0.66 -18.07 -10.54
C GLY A 228 1.34 -17.33 -9.39
N LYS A 229 2.56 -16.80 -9.59
CA LYS A 229 3.32 -16.05 -8.59
C LYS A 229 3.55 -14.61 -9.00
N VAL A 230 3.55 -13.72 -8.03
CA VAL A 230 3.96 -12.33 -8.22
C VAL A 230 5.48 -12.25 -8.43
N GLN A 231 5.89 -11.59 -9.51
CA GLN A 231 7.29 -11.33 -9.86
C GLN A 231 7.52 -9.84 -10.12
N LEU A 232 8.74 -9.38 -9.83
CA LEU A 232 9.14 -8.00 -10.09
C LEU A 232 9.21 -7.76 -11.60
N LEU A 233 8.41 -6.82 -12.09
CA LEU A 233 8.41 -6.41 -13.49
C LEU A 233 9.45 -5.31 -13.72
N ALA A 234 9.42 -4.26 -12.90
CA ALA A 234 10.33 -3.14 -13.01
C ALA A 234 10.64 -2.52 -11.64
N GLU A 235 11.85 -1.94 -11.52
CA GLU A 235 12.27 -1.12 -10.39
C GLU A 235 12.81 0.22 -10.91
N ARG A 236 12.33 1.32 -10.32
CA ARG A 236 12.80 2.67 -10.59
C ARG A 236 13.23 3.33 -9.28
N LYS A 237 14.42 3.92 -9.29
CA LYS A 237 14.96 4.71 -8.17
C LYS A 237 14.90 6.18 -8.54
N VAL A 238 14.28 6.98 -7.69
CA VAL A 238 13.99 8.40 -7.95
C VAL A 238 14.56 9.23 -6.82
N PRO A 239 15.44 10.22 -7.09
CA PRO A 239 15.93 11.09 -6.03
C PRO A 239 14.78 11.93 -5.48
N LEU A 240 14.76 12.13 -4.16
CA LEU A 240 13.65 12.83 -3.49
C LEU A 240 13.43 14.26 -3.98
N SER A 241 14.50 14.93 -4.43
CA SER A 241 14.44 16.26 -5.05
C SER A 241 13.59 16.29 -6.31
N TYR A 242 13.37 15.14 -6.94
CA TYR A 242 12.49 14.96 -8.09
C TYR A 242 11.13 14.35 -7.72
N ILE A 243 10.81 14.16 -6.45
CA ILE A 243 9.47 13.70 -6.03
C ILE A 243 8.61 14.92 -5.72
N SER A 244 7.82 15.30 -6.70
CA SER A 244 6.78 16.33 -6.64
C SER A 244 5.48 15.71 -7.14
N LYS A 245 4.33 16.36 -6.90
CA LYS A 245 3.04 15.89 -7.43
C LYS A 245 3.10 15.70 -8.95
N GLU A 246 3.64 16.68 -9.67
CA GLU A 246 3.73 16.68 -11.13
C GLU A 246 4.70 15.61 -11.66
N SER A 247 5.82 15.40 -11.00
CA SER A 247 6.79 14.38 -11.42
C SER A 247 6.34 12.96 -11.09
N LEU A 248 5.60 12.75 -9.99
CA LEU A 248 4.97 11.46 -9.71
C LEU A 248 3.97 11.11 -10.81
N GLU A 249 3.08 12.04 -11.17
CA GLU A 249 2.12 11.86 -12.27
C GLU A 249 2.84 11.50 -13.59
N GLN A 250 3.97 12.15 -13.90
CA GLN A 250 4.76 11.82 -15.09
C GLN A 250 5.43 10.44 -14.98
N ILE A 251 6.05 10.12 -13.84
CA ILE A 251 6.71 8.83 -13.60
C ILE A 251 5.72 7.68 -13.82
N PHE A 252 4.49 7.81 -13.30
CA PHE A 252 3.47 6.77 -13.40
C PHE A 252 2.78 6.75 -14.77
N ALA A 253 2.61 7.90 -15.43
CA ALA A 253 2.08 7.96 -16.79
C ALA A 253 3.01 7.29 -17.82
N GLU A 254 4.33 7.47 -17.68
CA GLU A 254 5.32 6.81 -18.53
C GLU A 254 5.27 5.28 -18.44
N GLU A 255 4.89 4.73 -17.28
CA GLU A 255 4.78 3.29 -17.07
C GLU A 255 3.50 2.69 -17.62
N ILE A 256 2.36 3.37 -17.43
CA ILE A 256 1.09 2.92 -18.03
C ILE A 256 1.26 2.78 -19.56
N LEU A 257 2.06 3.63 -20.18
CA LEU A 257 2.37 3.57 -21.61
C LEU A 257 3.35 2.45 -21.97
N ARG A 258 4.27 2.06 -21.06
CA ARG A 258 5.18 0.92 -21.28
C ARG A 258 4.48 -0.42 -21.12
N ASP A 259 3.60 -0.54 -20.12
CA ASP A 259 2.86 -1.79 -19.86
C ASP A 259 1.81 -2.08 -20.94
N ALA A 260 1.43 -1.07 -21.73
CA ALA A 260 0.48 -1.19 -22.84
C ALA A 260 1.13 -1.49 -24.22
N ALA A 261 2.47 -1.50 -24.31
CA ALA A 261 3.24 -1.63 -25.55
C ALA A 261 3.86 -3.03 -25.69
#